data_AF-R2SV40-F1
#
_entry.id   AF-R2SV40-F1
#
_cell.length_a   1.000
_cell.length_b   1.000
_cell.length_c   1.000
_cell.angle_alpha   90.00
_cell.angle_beta   90.00
_cell.angle_gamma   90.00
#
_symmetry.space_group_name_H-M   'P 1'
#
loop_
_entity.id
_entity.type
_entity.pdbx_description
1 polymer ?
#
loop_
_entity_poly.entity_id
_entity_poly.type
_entity_poly.pdbx_seq_one_letter_code
_entity_poly.pdbx_strand_id
1 'polypeptide(L)'
;MDFQKIKEELTEADPQSFLATVLENEQNEDAVVIFNQNLEEQFEQNVQYLASDETISLEDISTWQEKEFLVVAQTIDGDYIAGTTEQTFVIPVSLYKADIETYNLFLTDFFIDYTTHKIDSSILPGYE
;
A
#
# COMPACT_ATOMS: atom_id res chain seq x y z
N MET A 1 -11.04 10.97 -4.29
CA MET A 1 -10.61 10.03 -5.35
C MET A 1 -11.69 8.97 -5.51
N ASP A 2 -11.98 8.51 -6.73
CA ASP A 2 -12.99 7.48 -7.00
C ASP A 2 -12.31 6.16 -7.40
N PHE A 3 -12.17 5.25 -6.43
CA PHE A 3 -11.53 3.95 -6.65
C PHE A 3 -12.40 2.98 -7.46
N GLN A 4 -13.72 3.21 -7.58
CA GLN A 4 -14.55 2.43 -8.50
C GLN A 4 -14.20 2.78 -9.95
N LYS A 5 -14.04 4.07 -10.25
CA LYS A 5 -13.59 4.53 -11.57
C LYS A 5 -12.21 3.98 -11.93
N ILE A 6 -11.25 4.03 -10.99
CA ILE A 6 -9.91 3.45 -11.18
C ILE A 6 -10.00 1.95 -11.50
N LYS A 7 -10.88 1.21 -10.81
CA LYS A 7 -11.10 -0.22 -11.07
C LYS A 7 -11.62 -0.49 -12.49
N GLU A 8 -12.46 0.39 -13.03
CA GLU A 8 -12.97 0.27 -14.41
C GLU A 8 -11.94 0.68 -15.47
N GLU A 9 -11.02 1.59 -15.15
CA GLU A 9 -9.97 2.07 -16.04
C GLU A 9 -8.74 1.13 -16.11
N LEU A 10 -8.57 0.27 -15.11
CA LEU A 10 -7.49 -0.71 -15.06
C LEU A 10 -7.55 -1.70 -16.23
N THR A 11 -6.46 -1.75 -16.99
CA THR A 11 -6.27 -2.74 -18.06
C THR A 11 -5.71 -4.06 -17.54
N GLU A 12 -4.92 -4.01 -16.47
CA GLU A 12 -4.23 -5.16 -15.87
C GLU A 12 -4.41 -5.12 -14.33
N ALA A 13 -4.54 -6.29 -13.71
CA ALA A 13 -4.79 -6.43 -12.29
C ALA A 13 -3.48 -6.57 -11.50
N ASP A 14 -2.59 -5.60 -11.66
CA ASP A 14 -1.29 -5.56 -11.01
C ASP A 14 -1.05 -4.22 -10.29
N PRO A 15 -0.20 -4.20 -9.25
CA PRO A 15 0.06 -3.00 -8.47
C PRO A 15 0.65 -1.82 -9.25
N GLN A 16 1.44 -2.09 -10.29
CA GLN A 16 2.09 -1.05 -11.09
C GLN A 16 1.07 -0.33 -11.97
N SER A 17 0.18 -1.07 -12.64
CA SER A 17 -0.94 -0.52 -13.41
C SER A 17 -1.87 0.29 -12.52
N PHE A 18 -2.17 -0.22 -11.31
CA PHE A 18 -2.97 0.52 -10.34
C PHE A 18 -2.34 1.86 -9.99
N LEU A 19 -1.05 1.87 -9.63
CA LEU A 19 -0.37 3.09 -9.25
C LEU A 19 -0.32 4.10 -10.40
N ALA A 20 -0.06 3.64 -11.63
CA ALA A 20 -0.09 4.49 -12.81
C ALA A 20 -1.47 5.15 -13.01
N THR A 21 -2.55 4.36 -12.98
CA THR A 21 -3.92 4.88 -13.14
C THR A 21 -4.29 5.86 -12.02
N VAL A 22 -3.89 5.57 -10.78
CA VAL A 22 -4.12 6.48 -9.64
C VAL A 22 -3.41 7.82 -9.82
N LEU A 23 -2.16 7.81 -10.28
CA LEU A 23 -1.35 9.01 -10.50
C LEU A 23 -1.85 9.85 -11.68
N GLU A 24 -2.53 9.25 -12.66
CA GLU A 24 -3.18 9.96 -13.76
C GLU A 24 -4.51 10.62 -13.37
N ASN A 25 -5.12 10.19 -12.27
CA ASN A 25 -6.35 10.78 -11.72
C ASN A 25 -6.03 11.89 -10.70
N GLU A 26 -6.96 12.83 -10.48
CA GLU A 26 -6.78 13.91 -9.49
C GLU A 26 -6.64 13.35 -8.07
N GLN A 27 -5.50 13.65 -7.45
CA GLN A 27 -5.26 13.40 -6.03
C GLN A 27 -5.84 14.55 -5.21
N ASN A 28 -6.51 14.23 -4.11
CA ASN A 28 -6.98 15.24 -3.18
C ASN A 28 -5.81 15.71 -2.31
N GLU A 29 -5.56 17.01 -2.22
CA GLU A 29 -4.47 17.57 -1.40
C GLU A 29 -4.66 17.29 0.10
N ASP A 30 -5.90 17.08 0.54
CA ASP A 30 -6.24 16.68 1.91
C ASP A 30 -6.31 15.14 2.08
N ALA A 31 -5.78 14.36 1.13
CA ALA A 31 -5.81 12.91 1.23
C ALA A 31 -4.89 12.42 2.36
N VAL A 32 -5.44 11.56 3.21
CA VAL A 32 -4.67 10.91 4.29
C VAL A 32 -3.69 9.86 3.76
N VAL A 33 -3.90 9.42 2.52
CA VAL A 33 -3.06 8.47 1.78
C VAL A 33 -2.48 9.17 0.56
N ILE A 34 -1.15 9.18 0.46
CA ILE A 34 -0.39 9.84 -0.59
C ILE A 34 0.23 8.76 -1.49
N PHE A 35 -0.21 8.69 -2.76
CA PHE A 35 0.32 7.73 -3.73
C PHE A 35 1.56 8.28 -4.42
N ASN A 36 2.61 7.47 -4.53
CA ASN A 36 3.87 7.89 -5.13
C ASN A 36 4.66 6.69 -5.67
N GLN A 37 5.16 6.81 -6.90
CA GLN A 37 5.97 5.81 -7.61
C GLN A 37 7.40 5.66 -7.10
N ASN A 38 7.90 6.58 -6.28
CA ASN A 38 9.29 6.58 -5.80
C ASN A 38 9.41 6.16 -4.33
N LEU A 39 8.41 5.46 -3.78
CA LEU A 39 8.43 5.03 -2.37
C LEU A 39 9.30 3.79 -2.13
N GLU A 40 9.57 2.98 -3.15
CA GLU A 40 10.34 1.73 -2.99
C GLU A 40 11.74 1.98 -2.42
N GLU A 41 12.50 2.94 -2.97
CA GLU A 41 13.86 3.21 -2.49
C GLU A 41 13.86 3.67 -1.02
N GLN A 42 12.90 4.52 -0.64
CA GLN A 42 12.74 4.97 0.74
C GLN A 42 12.36 3.79 1.66
N PHE A 43 11.46 2.93 1.20
CA PHE A 43 11.03 1.76 1.95
C PHE A 43 12.19 0.80 2.19
N GLU A 44 12.95 0.44 1.16
CA GLU A 44 14.12 -0.43 1.27
C GLU A 44 15.21 0.14 2.18
N GLN A 45 15.46 1.46 2.12
CA GLN A 45 16.38 2.13 3.03
C GLN A 45 15.92 2.03 4.48
N ASN A 46 14.63 2.22 4.75
CA ASN A 46 14.08 2.10 6.09
C ASN A 46 14.10 0.67 6.61
N VAL A 47 13.85 -0.31 5.75
CA VAL A 47 13.97 -1.74 6.05
C VAL A 47 15.39 -2.10 6.48
N GLN A 48 16.40 -1.59 5.77
CA GLN A 48 17.79 -1.80 6.15
C GLN A 48 18.15 -1.08 7.46
N TYR A 49 17.64 0.15 7.66
CA TYR A 49 17.96 0.95 8.84
C TYR A 49 17.34 0.39 10.13
N LEU A 50 16.11 -0.12 10.05
CA LEU A 50 15.35 -0.67 11.18
C LEU A 50 15.49 -2.20 11.28
N ALA A 51 16.46 -2.80 10.59
CA ALA A 51 16.63 -4.24 10.53
C ALA A 51 16.81 -4.87 11.92
N SER A 52 15.94 -5.82 12.23
CA SER A 52 15.93 -6.63 13.45
C SER A 52 15.24 -7.96 13.16
N ASP A 53 15.33 -8.92 14.07
CA ASP A 53 14.61 -10.19 13.92
C ASP A 53 13.07 -10.02 13.91
N GLU A 54 12.57 -8.91 14.46
CA GLU A 54 11.14 -8.62 14.61
C GLU A 54 10.58 -7.73 13.48
N THR A 55 11.45 -7.13 12.67
CA THR A 55 11.09 -6.21 11.57
C THR A 55 11.27 -6.86 10.20
N ILE A 56 10.56 -6.35 9.19
CA ILE A 56 10.67 -6.79 7.79
C ILE A 56 12.14 -6.82 7.38
N SER A 57 12.56 -7.87 6.69
CA SER A 57 13.89 -7.99 6.10
C SER A 57 13.84 -7.86 4.58
N LEU A 58 15.01 -7.66 3.96
CA LEU A 58 15.12 -7.67 2.49
C LEU A 58 14.74 -9.03 1.87
N GLU A 59 14.85 -10.12 2.64
CA GLU A 59 14.43 -11.45 2.19
C GLU A 59 12.90 -11.57 2.14
N ASP A 60 12.20 -10.96 3.10
CA ASP A 60 10.73 -10.88 3.08
C ASP A 60 10.26 -10.10 1.83
N ILE A 61 10.91 -8.96 1.55
CA ILE A 61 10.61 -8.14 0.37
C ILE A 61 10.85 -8.94 -0.91
N SER A 62 11.99 -9.62 -1.01
CA SER A 62 12.32 -10.44 -2.19
C SER A 62 11.25 -11.51 -2.43
N THR A 63 10.73 -12.12 -1.36
CA THR A 63 9.64 -13.11 -1.44
C THR A 63 8.34 -12.48 -1.93
N TRP A 64 8.03 -11.26 -1.47
CA TRP A 64 6.83 -10.55 -1.94
C TRP A 64 6.98 -10.06 -3.39
N GLN A 65 8.18 -9.67 -3.82
CA GLN A 65 8.46 -9.27 -5.20
C GLN A 65 8.21 -10.40 -6.20
N GLU A 66 8.31 -11.67 -5.81
CA GLU A 66 7.87 -12.81 -6.65
C GLU A 66 6.37 -12.77 -6.96
N LYS A 67 5.58 -12.02 -6.19
CA LYS A 67 4.14 -11.77 -6.38
C LYS A 67 3.85 -10.35 -6.87
N GLU A 68 4.84 -9.71 -7.50
CA GLU A 68 4.72 -8.33 -8.01
C GLU A 68 4.43 -7.31 -6.91
N PHE A 69 5.02 -7.52 -5.73
CA PHE A 69 4.91 -6.56 -4.62
C PHE A 69 5.42 -5.19 -5.01
N LEU A 70 4.59 -4.18 -4.73
CA LEU A 70 4.92 -2.78 -4.94
C LEU A 70 4.37 -1.93 -3.80
N VAL A 71 5.20 -1.02 -3.30
CA VAL A 71 4.75 0.04 -2.38
C VAL A 71 4.10 1.15 -3.20
N VAL A 72 2.80 1.35 -3.02
CA VAL A 72 2.01 2.26 -3.87
C VAL A 72 1.68 3.57 -3.19
N ALA A 73 1.64 3.60 -1.86
CA ALA A 73 1.29 4.79 -1.11
C ALA A 73 1.91 4.83 0.29
N GLN A 74 1.86 6.01 0.89
CA GLN A 74 2.23 6.27 2.28
C GLN A 74 1.16 7.11 2.97
N THR A 75 0.86 6.84 4.24
CA THR A 75 0.01 7.70 5.07
C THR A 75 0.77 8.94 5.54
N ILE A 76 0.05 9.96 6.01
CA ILE A 76 0.66 11.14 6.64
C ILE A 76 1.53 10.77 7.86
N ASP A 77 1.14 9.71 8.58
CA ASP A 77 1.86 9.18 9.75
C ASP A 77 3.12 8.37 9.38
N GLY A 78 3.32 8.10 8.08
CA GLY A 78 4.51 7.46 7.53
C GLY A 78 4.37 5.96 7.29
N ASP A 79 3.19 5.38 7.50
CA ASP A 79 2.90 3.97 7.24
C ASP A 79 2.78 3.72 5.74
N TYR A 80 3.24 2.55 5.31
CA TYR A 80 3.27 2.19 3.90
C TYR A 80 2.06 1.35 3.53
N ILE A 81 1.53 1.57 2.34
CA ILE A 81 0.55 0.69 1.72
C ILE A 81 1.22 0.08 0.50
N ALA A 82 1.27 -1.25 0.50
CA ALA A 82 1.83 -2.02 -0.58
C ALA A 82 0.82 -3.05 -1.08
N GLY A 83 0.95 -3.48 -2.32
CA GLY A 83 0.07 -4.48 -2.90
C GLY A 83 0.83 -5.49 -3.73
N THR A 84 0.20 -6.64 -3.90
CA THR A 84 0.51 -7.68 -4.89
C THR A 84 -0.71 -7.83 -5.79
N THR A 85 -0.65 -8.74 -6.77
CA THR A 85 -1.81 -9.06 -7.61
C THR A 85 -3.01 -9.62 -6.84
N GLU A 86 -2.81 -10.17 -5.63
CA GLU A 86 -3.86 -10.85 -4.87
C GLU A 86 -4.15 -10.22 -3.49
N GLN A 87 -3.19 -9.50 -2.91
CA GLN A 87 -3.24 -9.05 -1.52
C GLN A 87 -2.73 -7.62 -1.36
N THR A 88 -3.28 -6.92 -0.38
CA THR A 88 -2.85 -5.59 0.05
C THR A 88 -2.27 -5.67 1.46
N PHE A 89 -1.20 -4.93 1.69
CA PHE A 89 -0.46 -4.86 2.94
C PHE A 89 -0.50 -3.42 3.46
N VAL A 90 -0.87 -3.27 4.72
CA VAL A 90 -0.66 -2.03 5.48
C VAL A 90 0.49 -2.29 6.43
N ILE A 91 1.60 -1.61 6.17
CA ILE A 91 2.87 -1.83 6.83
C ILE A 91 3.16 -0.62 7.71
N PRO A 92 3.28 -0.78 9.04
CA PRO A 92 3.54 0.35 9.91
C PRO A 92 4.94 0.92 9.65
N VAL A 93 5.14 2.21 9.90
CA VAL A 93 6.44 2.88 9.74
C VAL A 93 7.57 2.22 10.56
N SER A 94 7.22 1.53 11.64
CA SER A 94 8.14 0.76 12.50
C SER A 94 8.64 -0.54 11.85
N LEU A 95 7.98 -1.01 10.79
CA LEU A 95 8.28 -2.24 10.05
C LEU A 95 8.17 -3.53 10.88
N TYR A 96 7.51 -3.53 12.04
CA TYR A 96 7.31 -4.75 12.83
C TYR A 96 6.38 -5.73 12.11
N LYS A 97 6.83 -6.97 11.91
CA LYS A 97 6.08 -7.99 11.17
C LYS A 97 4.75 -8.33 11.83
N ALA A 98 4.71 -8.30 13.16
CA ALA A 98 3.53 -8.65 13.95
C ALA A 98 2.38 -7.65 13.79
N ASP A 99 2.70 -6.42 13.42
CA ASP A 99 1.75 -5.33 13.30
C ASP A 99 1.25 -5.15 11.84
N ILE A 100 1.88 -5.80 10.86
CA ILE A 100 1.46 -5.72 9.45
C ILE A 100 0.06 -6.29 9.29
N GLU A 101 -0.84 -5.48 8.74
CA GLU A 101 -2.17 -5.94 8.36
C GLU A 101 -2.15 -6.41 6.91
N THR A 102 -2.64 -7.62 6.67
CA THR A 102 -2.74 -8.21 5.34
C THR A 102 -4.20 -8.46 4.99
N TYR A 103 -4.60 -7.95 3.83
CA TYR A 103 -5.94 -8.07 3.30
C TYR A 103 -5.90 -8.89 2.02
N ASN A 104 -6.75 -9.92 1.92
CA ASN A 104 -6.90 -10.74 0.71
C ASN A 104 -7.76 -10.02 -0.35
N LEU A 105 -7.36 -8.79 -0.66
CA LEU A 105 -8.01 -7.91 -1.62
C LEU A 105 -6.92 -7.27 -2.47
N PHE A 106 -7.18 -7.17 -3.77
CA PHE A 106 -6.37 -6.34 -4.65
C PHE A 106 -6.54 -4.86 -4.29
N LEU A 107 -5.55 -4.03 -4.62
CA LEU A 107 -5.47 -2.63 -4.20
C LEU A 107 -6.75 -1.82 -4.46
N THR A 108 -7.37 -1.98 -5.63
CA THR A 108 -8.63 -1.24 -5.91
C THR A 108 -9.77 -1.65 -4.98
N ASP A 109 -9.95 -2.96 -4.76
CA ASP A 109 -10.98 -3.46 -3.86
C ASP A 109 -10.71 -3.07 -2.41
N PHE A 110 -9.43 -3.10 -2.00
CA PHE A 110 -9.00 -2.62 -0.69
C PHE A 110 -9.36 -1.15 -0.50
N PHE A 111 -8.99 -0.26 -1.42
CA PHE A 111 -9.27 1.17 -1.28
C PHE A 111 -10.76 1.50 -1.41
N ILE A 112 -11.54 0.74 -2.20
CA ILE A 112 -13.01 0.85 -2.21
C ILE A 112 -13.58 0.50 -0.83
N ASP A 113 -13.16 -0.62 -0.25
CA ASP A 113 -13.67 -1.06 1.05
C ASP A 113 -13.18 -0.16 2.20
N TYR A 114 -11.97 0.40 2.10
CA TYR A 114 -11.45 1.41 3.02
C TYR A 114 -12.25 2.72 2.97
N THR A 115 -12.48 3.27 1.78
CA THR A 115 -13.25 4.53 1.62
C THR A 115 -14.75 4.36 1.91
N THR A 116 -15.25 3.13 1.97
CA THR A 116 -16.64 2.81 2.34
C THR A 116 -16.78 2.28 3.77
N HIS A 117 -15.74 2.44 4.61
CA HIS A 117 -15.72 2.06 6.03
C HIS A 117 -15.99 0.58 6.31
N LYS A 118 -15.65 -0.31 5.37
CA LYS A 118 -15.74 -1.77 5.57
C LYS A 118 -14.46 -2.38 6.10
N ILE A 119 -13.33 -1.70 5.92
CA ILE A 119 -12.04 -2.08 6.51
C ILE A 119 -11.91 -1.38 7.85
N ASP A 120 -11.76 -2.17 8.90
CA ASP A 120 -11.39 -1.73 10.24
C ASP A 120 -9.89 -1.99 10.40
N SER A 121 -9.08 -0.96 10.15
CA SER A 121 -7.63 -1.00 10.28
C SER A 121 -7.21 -0.34 11.59
N SER A 122 -6.28 -0.95 12.31
CA SER A 122 -5.66 -0.38 13.50
C SER A 122 -4.48 0.55 13.17
N ILE A 123 -3.98 0.49 11.93
CA ILE A 123 -2.89 1.35 11.43
C ILE A 123 -3.44 2.52 10.62
N LEU A 124 -4.33 2.25 9.67
CA LEU A 124 -4.81 3.32 8.80
C LEU A 124 -5.69 4.30 9.57
N PRO A 125 -5.51 5.61 9.37
CA PRO A 125 -6.39 6.62 9.93
C PRO A 125 -7.81 6.44 9.40
N GLY A 126 -8.81 6.82 10.20
CA GLY A 126 -10.20 6.77 9.74
C GLY A 126 -10.39 7.70 8.54
N TYR A 127 -10.99 7.19 7.46
CA TYR A 127 -11.40 8.01 6.34
C TYR A 127 -12.62 8.84 6.77
N GLU A 128 -12.49 10.14 7.05
CA GLU A 128 -13.61 11.00 7.47
C GLU A 128 -14.52 11.44 6.30
#